data_AF-A0A7V9J3U6-F1
#
_entry.id   AF-A0A7V9J3U6-F1
#
_cell.length_a   1.000
_cell.length_b   1.000
_cell.length_c   1.000
_cell.angle_alpha   90.00
_cell.angle_beta   90.00
_cell.angle_gamma   90.00
#
_symmetry.space_group_name_H-M   'P 1'
#
loop_
_entity.id
_entity.type
_entity.pdbx_description
1 polymer ?
#
loop_
_entity_poly.entity_id
_entity_poly.type
_entity_poly.pdbx_seq_one_letter_code
_entity_poly.pdbx_strand_id
1 'polypeptide(L)'
;MRKIASWAAVALGLFCTAAGWEVAAPGWKYEFPRDHRRHADFKTEWWYFTGNLTNDRGRRFGYELTFFRQGIRPPDERARTSSRFIVDDLKFAHFTVTDAAGKTFLFHDKISRGSFGDAGFDDGARLAWIE
;
A
#
# COMPACT_ATOMS: atom_id res chain seq x y z
N MET A 1 -4.33 -54.90 26.96
CA MET A 1 -5.63 -54.24 26.70
C MET A 1 -5.48 -52.73 26.99
N ARG A 2 -5.70 -51.91 25.96
CA ARG A 2 -6.17 -50.50 25.93
C ARG A 2 -5.66 -49.52 27.03
N LYS A 3 -4.85 -48.51 26.67
CA LYS A 3 -5.24 -47.10 26.31
C LYS A 3 -4.99 -46.15 27.52
N ILE A 4 -4.50 -44.91 27.48
CA ILE A 4 -4.27 -43.86 26.46
C ILE A 4 -3.23 -42.88 27.05
N ALA A 5 -2.38 -42.30 26.19
CA ALA A 5 -1.51 -41.17 26.48
C ALA A 5 -2.31 -39.87 26.68
N SER A 6 -1.91 -39.01 27.62
CA SER A 6 -2.44 -37.65 27.71
C SER A 6 -1.30 -36.65 27.62
N TRP A 7 -0.99 -36.23 26.40
CA TRP A 7 -0.25 -35.00 26.13
C TRP A 7 -1.29 -33.90 25.99
N ALA A 8 -1.48 -33.09 27.03
CA ALA A 8 -2.22 -31.84 26.90
C ALA A 8 -1.31 -30.83 26.17
N ALA A 9 -1.38 -30.82 24.84
CA ALA A 9 -0.86 -29.71 24.06
C ALA A 9 -1.83 -28.53 24.20
N VAL A 10 -1.49 -27.58 25.06
CA VAL A 10 -2.16 -26.27 25.07
C VAL A 10 -1.70 -25.53 23.83
N ALA A 11 -2.50 -25.57 22.77
CA ALA A 11 -2.34 -24.67 21.64
C ALA A 11 -2.86 -23.28 22.06
N LEU A 12 -1.96 -22.44 22.58
CA LEU A 12 -2.22 -21.00 22.65
C LEU A 12 -2.28 -20.49 21.21
N GLY A 13 -3.48 -20.44 20.64
CA GLY A 13 -3.72 -19.72 19.40
C GLY A 13 -3.42 -18.25 19.63
N LEU A 14 -2.30 -17.76 19.12
CA LEU A 14 -2.06 -16.33 18.94
C LEU A 14 -3.08 -15.84 17.90
N PHE A 15 -4.27 -15.48 18.37
CA PHE A 15 -5.13 -14.58 17.61
C PHE A 15 -4.43 -13.23 17.62
N CYS A 16 -3.66 -12.98 16.56
CA CYS A 16 -3.26 -11.63 16.21
C CYS A 16 -4.55 -10.93 15.82
N THR A 17 -5.22 -10.28 16.78
CA THR A 17 -6.36 -9.43 16.49
C THR A 17 -5.82 -8.31 15.61
N ALA A 18 -6.21 -8.31 14.33
CA ALA A 18 -5.94 -7.15 13.50
C ALA A 18 -6.68 -5.99 14.16
N ALA A 19 -5.95 -4.98 14.58
CA ALA A 19 -6.46 -3.81 15.30
C ALA A 19 -7.38 -2.98 14.39
N GLY A 20 -8.59 -3.50 14.12
CA GLY A 20 -9.61 -2.91 13.24
C GLY A 20 -9.37 -3.06 11.74
N TRP A 21 -8.24 -3.62 11.29
CA TRP A 21 -7.91 -3.78 9.86
C TRP A 21 -8.29 -5.17 9.31
N GLU A 22 -8.56 -5.27 8.02
CA GLU A 22 -8.65 -6.56 7.34
C GLU A 22 -7.29 -7.28 7.31
N VAL A 23 -7.33 -8.61 7.42
CA VAL A 23 -6.18 -9.50 7.28
C VAL A 23 -6.21 -10.11 5.89
N ALA A 24 -5.06 -10.11 5.22
CA ALA A 24 -4.88 -10.81 3.95
C ALA A 24 -4.92 -12.33 4.16
N ALA A 25 -6.12 -12.88 4.28
CA ALA A 25 -6.38 -14.30 4.45
C ALA A 25 -6.60 -14.99 3.07
N PRO A 26 -6.35 -16.30 2.96
CA PRO A 26 -6.67 -17.06 1.76
C PRO A 26 -8.17 -16.99 1.40
N GLY A 27 -8.49 -17.13 0.11
CA GLY A 27 -9.87 -17.17 -0.39
C GLY A 27 -10.42 -15.86 -0.94
N TRP A 28 -9.58 -14.83 -1.09
CA TRP A 28 -9.97 -13.59 -1.77
C TRP A 28 -10.46 -13.87 -3.19
N LYS A 29 -11.69 -13.42 -3.50
CA LYS A 29 -12.27 -13.54 -4.84
C LYS A 29 -12.02 -12.25 -5.60
N TYR A 30 -10.99 -12.29 -6.44
CA TYR A 30 -10.61 -11.15 -7.26
C TYR A 30 -11.72 -10.79 -8.25
N GLU A 31 -12.08 -9.52 -8.28
CA GLU A 31 -13.05 -8.95 -9.22
C GLU A 31 -12.46 -7.70 -9.85
N PHE A 32 -12.42 -7.67 -11.18
CA PHE A 32 -11.90 -6.53 -11.92
C PHE A 32 -13.03 -5.86 -12.72
N PRO A 33 -13.10 -4.51 -12.74
CA PRO A 33 -12.05 -3.56 -12.36
C PRO A 33 -12.05 -3.12 -10.88
N ARG A 34 -12.91 -3.69 -10.02
CA ARG A 34 -13.01 -3.31 -8.59
C ARG A 34 -11.64 -3.37 -7.89
N ASP A 35 -10.93 -4.48 -8.03
CA ASP A 35 -9.66 -4.73 -7.34
C ASP A 35 -8.44 -4.11 -8.04
N HIS A 36 -8.64 -3.29 -9.09
CA HIS A 36 -7.60 -2.37 -9.57
C HIS A 36 -7.46 -1.13 -8.66
N ARG A 37 -8.50 -0.84 -7.87
CA ARG A 37 -8.63 0.38 -7.07
C ARG A 37 -8.09 0.18 -5.66
N ARG A 38 -8.35 1.16 -4.79
CA ARG A 38 -7.89 1.20 -3.40
C ARG A 38 -8.66 0.23 -2.51
N HIS A 39 -7.96 -0.45 -1.61
CA HIS A 39 -8.49 -1.34 -0.58
C HIS A 39 -8.26 -0.71 0.81
N ALA A 40 -9.10 0.27 1.15
CA ALA A 40 -8.90 1.12 2.33
C ALA A 40 -9.05 0.41 3.69
N ASP A 41 -9.60 -0.80 3.69
CA ASP A 41 -9.85 -1.62 4.89
C ASP A 41 -8.61 -2.44 5.29
N PHE A 42 -7.60 -2.52 4.43
CA PHE A 42 -6.27 -3.02 4.78
C PHE A 42 -5.39 -1.89 5.32
N LYS A 43 -4.49 -2.23 6.23
CA LYS A 43 -3.57 -1.26 6.83
C LYS A 43 -2.56 -0.69 5.84
N THR A 44 -2.16 -1.48 4.84
CA THR A 44 -1.09 -1.12 3.90
C THR A 44 -1.49 -1.46 2.48
N GLU A 45 -1.14 -0.59 1.54
CA GLU A 45 -1.42 -0.79 0.12
C GLU A 45 -0.37 -0.12 -0.75
N TRP A 46 -0.04 -0.73 -1.89
CA TRP A 46 1.08 -0.32 -2.74
C TRP A 46 0.67 -0.34 -4.21
N TRP A 47 1.09 0.70 -4.94
CA TRP A 47 1.09 0.72 -6.41
C TRP A 47 2.54 0.83 -6.85
N TYR A 48 3.04 -0.19 -7.53
CA TYR A 48 4.45 -0.30 -7.88
C TYR A 48 4.63 -0.47 -9.39
N PHE A 49 5.14 0.57 -10.04
CA PHE A 49 5.38 0.60 -11.46
C PHE A 49 6.87 0.57 -11.73
N THR A 50 7.32 -0.36 -12.55
CA THR A 50 8.71 -0.44 -12.99
C THR A 50 8.76 -0.60 -14.49
N GLY A 51 9.79 -0.08 -15.13
CA GLY A 51 9.92 -0.21 -16.56
C GLY A 51 11.25 0.26 -17.13
N ASN A 52 11.40 0.03 -18.42
CA ASN A 52 12.55 0.45 -19.19
C ASN A 52 12.09 1.42 -20.28
N LEU A 53 12.81 2.53 -20.43
CA LEU A 53 12.56 3.55 -21.43
C LEU A 53 13.72 3.60 -22.41
N THR A 54 13.42 3.94 -23.66
CA THR A 54 14.43 4.24 -24.68
C THR A 54 14.10 5.60 -25.26
N ASN A 55 15.07 6.51 -25.31
CA ASN A 55 14.87 7.81 -25.94
C ASN A 55 15.07 7.73 -27.47
N ASP A 56 14.80 8.83 -28.17
CA ASP A 56 14.90 8.92 -29.64
C ASP A 56 16.31 8.66 -30.19
N ARG A 57 17.35 8.70 -29.33
CA ARG A 57 18.75 8.39 -29.69
C ARG A 57 19.14 6.95 -29.34
N GLY A 58 18.20 6.11 -28.93
CA GLY A 58 18.44 4.71 -28.56
C GLY A 58 19.04 4.51 -27.16
N ARG A 59 19.16 5.56 -26.35
CA ARG A 59 19.70 5.47 -24.98
C ARG A 59 18.65 4.90 -24.04
N ARG A 60 19.07 3.95 -23.19
CA ARG A 60 18.22 3.21 -22.25
C ARG A 60 18.21 3.84 -20.86
N PHE A 61 17.04 3.85 -20.25
CA PHE A 61 16.81 4.25 -18.87
C PHE A 61 15.94 3.21 -18.17
N GLY A 62 16.15 3.02 -16.87
CA GLY A 62 15.20 2.36 -15.99
C GLY A 62 14.38 3.42 -15.24
N TYR A 63 13.13 3.14 -14.95
CA TYR A 63 12.37 3.92 -13.98
C TYR A 63 11.66 3.00 -13.00
N GLU A 64 11.41 3.53 -11.83
CA GLU A 64 10.52 2.96 -10.85
C GLU A 64 9.70 4.08 -10.21
N LEU A 65 8.41 3.84 -10.04
CA LEU A 65 7.45 4.74 -9.40
C LEU A 65 6.63 3.92 -8.40
N THR A 66 6.78 4.25 -7.12
CA THR A 66 5.99 3.67 -6.03
C THR A 66 5.05 4.71 -5.46
N PHE A 67 3.81 4.30 -5.21
CA PHE A 67 2.97 4.94 -4.21
C PHE A 67 2.66 3.94 -3.10
N PHE A 68 2.80 4.38 -1.85
CA PHE A 68 2.50 3.58 -0.68
C PHE A 68 1.49 4.29 0.23
N ARG A 69 0.45 3.56 0.62
CA ARG A 69 -0.52 3.99 1.62
C ARG A 69 -0.23 3.28 2.93
N GLN A 70 -0.08 4.06 4.00
CA GLN A 70 -0.04 3.55 5.37
C GLN A 70 -1.26 4.04 6.14
N GLY A 71 -2.17 3.13 6.47
CA GLY A 71 -3.29 3.36 7.37
C GLY A 71 -2.83 3.76 8.78
N ILE A 72 -3.43 4.82 9.31
CA ILE A 72 -3.24 5.34 10.67
C ILE A 72 -4.43 4.99 11.55
N ARG A 73 -5.66 5.13 11.04
CA ARG A 73 -6.90 4.74 11.75
C ARG A 73 -7.63 3.64 11.00
N PRO A 74 -7.91 2.49 11.63
CA PRO A 74 -8.72 1.46 11.01
C PRO A 74 -10.14 1.96 10.72
N PRO A 75 -10.88 1.31 9.80
CA PRO A 75 -12.22 1.74 9.41
C PRO A 75 -13.20 1.98 10.58
N ASP A 76 -13.13 1.16 11.62
CA ASP A 76 -13.98 1.23 12.83
C ASP A 76 -13.62 2.37 13.79
N GLU A 77 -12.39 2.89 13.72
CA GLU A 77 -11.91 4.02 14.53
C GLU A 77 -11.91 5.37 13.78
N ARG A 78 -12.41 5.41 12.54
CA ARG A 78 -12.49 6.67 11.77
C ARG A 78 -13.38 7.68 12.51
N ALA A 79 -12.89 8.92 12.58
CA ALA A 79 -13.57 9.97 13.31
C ALA A 79 -14.95 10.25 12.68
N ARG A 80 -15.97 10.43 13.54
CA ARG A 80 -17.33 10.78 13.10
C ARG A 80 -17.45 12.23 12.61
N THR A 81 -16.41 13.04 12.79
CA THR A 81 -16.34 14.44 12.37
C THR A 81 -15.30 14.63 11.27
N SER A 82 -15.52 15.60 10.41
CA SER A 82 -14.60 15.96 9.33
C SER A 82 -13.66 17.08 9.77
N SER A 83 -12.35 16.87 9.65
CA SER A 83 -11.34 17.92 9.78
C SER A 83 -10.10 17.58 8.96
N ARG A 84 -9.51 18.57 8.29
CA ARG A 84 -8.26 18.39 7.51
C ARG A 84 -7.07 17.92 8.35
N PHE A 85 -7.16 18.05 9.68
CA PHE A 85 -6.13 17.61 10.62
C PHE A 85 -6.33 16.18 11.13
N ILE A 86 -7.47 15.56 10.82
CA ILE A 86 -7.73 14.14 11.08
C ILE A 86 -7.05 13.35 9.97
N VAL A 87 -6.06 12.53 10.34
CA VAL A 87 -5.25 11.73 9.40
C VAL A 87 -5.66 10.26 9.46
N ASP A 88 -6.33 9.75 8.42
CA ASP A 88 -6.73 8.34 8.38
C ASP A 88 -5.66 7.44 7.75
N ASP A 89 -4.87 8.01 6.84
CA ASP A 89 -3.71 7.38 6.24
C ASP A 89 -2.65 8.41 5.81
N LEU A 90 -1.42 7.92 5.63
CA LEU A 90 -0.29 8.63 5.05
C LEU A 90 -0.06 8.15 3.62
N LYS A 91 0.30 9.11 2.75
CA LYS A 91 0.58 8.91 1.33
C LYS A 91 2.08 9.09 1.14
N PHE A 92 2.73 8.08 0.59
CA PHE A 92 4.14 8.12 0.24
C PHE A 92 4.26 7.95 -1.27
N ALA A 93 5.22 8.63 -1.88
CA ALA A 93 5.67 8.31 -3.22
C ALA A 93 7.18 8.32 -3.31
N HIS A 94 7.72 7.42 -4.12
CA HIS A 94 9.12 7.36 -4.51
C HIS A 94 9.17 7.28 -6.03
N PHE A 95 10.03 8.07 -6.66
CA PHE A 95 10.24 8.01 -8.09
C PHE A 95 11.73 8.02 -8.40
N THR A 96 12.15 7.12 -9.28
CA THR A 96 13.54 6.96 -9.66
C THR A 96 13.72 6.92 -11.18
N VAL A 97 14.88 7.40 -11.62
CA VAL A 97 15.37 7.22 -12.98
C VAL A 97 16.82 6.75 -12.92
N THR A 98 17.08 5.61 -13.54
CA THR A 98 18.43 5.05 -13.70
C THR A 98 18.90 5.28 -15.12
N ASP A 99 19.99 6.05 -15.28
CA ASP A 99 20.70 6.22 -16.54
C ASP A 99 21.93 5.31 -16.57
N ALA A 100 21.77 4.14 -17.19
CA ALA A 100 22.82 3.12 -17.21
C ALA A 100 24.08 3.58 -17.96
N ALA A 101 23.92 4.31 -19.06
CA ALA A 101 25.04 4.80 -19.87
C ALA A 101 25.77 5.96 -19.17
N GLY A 102 25.01 6.85 -18.53
CA GLY A 102 25.53 7.99 -17.77
C GLY A 102 25.95 7.64 -16.34
N LYS A 103 25.75 6.39 -15.90
CA LYS A 103 26.04 5.88 -14.56
C LYS A 103 25.45 6.77 -13.45
N THR A 104 24.24 7.27 -13.67
CA THR A 104 23.57 8.18 -12.73
C THR A 104 22.26 7.56 -12.26
N PHE A 105 21.97 7.73 -10.97
CA PHE A 105 20.70 7.36 -10.35
C PHE A 105 20.09 8.62 -9.74
N LEU A 106 18.90 8.98 -10.22
CA LEU A 106 18.12 10.11 -9.71
C LEU A 106 16.92 9.56 -8.95
N PHE A 107 16.61 10.18 -7.82
CA PHE A 107 15.42 9.82 -7.06
C PHE A 107 14.79 11.04 -6.40
N HIS A 108 13.50 10.93 -6.10
CA HIS A 108 12.79 11.88 -5.26
C HIS A 108 11.70 11.17 -4.46
N ASP A 109 11.47 11.67 -3.25
CA ASP A 109 10.52 11.13 -2.29
C ASP A 109 9.56 12.20 -1.81
N LYS A 110 8.30 11.82 -1.61
CA LYS A 110 7.30 12.66 -0.97
C LYS A 110 6.49 11.89 0.04
N ILE A 111 6.13 12.59 1.11
CA ILE A 111 5.20 12.12 2.14
C ILE A 111 4.16 13.22 2.37
N SER A 112 2.88 12.88 2.30
CA SER A 112 1.81 13.81 2.61
C SER A 112 0.69 13.15 3.41
N ARG A 113 -0.02 13.98 4.18
CA ARG A 113 -1.30 13.64 4.81
C ARG A 113 -2.47 13.76 3.84
N GLY A 114 -2.30 14.50 2.73
CA GLY A 114 -3.36 14.82 1.78
C GLY A 114 -4.38 15.83 2.32
N SER A 115 -4.03 16.60 3.36
CA SER A 115 -4.94 17.51 4.08
C SER A 115 -5.56 18.60 3.19
N PHE A 116 -4.92 18.90 2.05
CA PHE A 116 -5.40 19.92 1.10
C PHE A 116 -5.80 19.31 -0.25
N GLY A 117 -5.94 17.98 -0.34
CA GLY A 117 -6.18 17.28 -1.60
C GLY A 117 -4.93 17.09 -2.46
N ASP A 118 -3.76 17.50 -1.95
CA ASP A 118 -2.44 17.41 -2.57
C ASP A 118 -1.94 15.96 -2.72
N ALA A 119 -2.54 15.01 -2.01
CA ALA A 119 -2.20 13.59 -2.13
C ALA A 119 -3.39 12.70 -1.81
N GLY A 120 -3.50 11.57 -2.52
CA GLY A 120 -4.56 10.61 -2.27
C GLY A 120 -4.49 9.37 -3.14
N PHE A 121 -5.51 8.54 -2.95
CA PHE A 121 -5.70 7.26 -3.62
C PHE A 121 -7.15 7.14 -4.02
N ASP A 122 -7.37 6.75 -5.27
CA ASP A 122 -8.68 6.46 -5.86
C ASP A 122 -9.76 7.53 -5.64
N ASP A 123 -9.81 8.52 -6.53
CA ASP A 123 -10.84 9.57 -6.54
C ASP A 123 -11.91 9.38 -7.64
N GLY A 124 -11.98 8.19 -8.25
CA GLY A 124 -12.80 7.96 -9.44
C GLY A 124 -12.00 7.99 -10.74
N ALA A 125 -11.06 8.95 -10.87
CA ALA A 125 -10.29 9.20 -12.09
C ALA A 125 -8.81 8.81 -11.99
N ARG A 126 -8.21 8.94 -10.80
CA ARG A 126 -6.79 8.67 -10.53
C ARG A 126 -6.65 7.51 -9.55
N LEU A 127 -5.72 6.58 -9.81
CA LEU A 127 -5.39 5.50 -8.87
C LEU A 127 -4.63 6.02 -7.65
N ALA A 128 -3.64 6.89 -7.87
CA ALA A 128 -2.82 7.51 -6.83
C ALA A 128 -2.24 8.84 -7.33
N TRP A 129 -2.02 9.80 -6.43
CA TRP A 129 -1.33 11.05 -6.74
C TRP A 129 -0.64 11.65 -5.51
N ILE A 130 0.41 12.44 -5.76
CA ILE A 130 1.03 13.35 -4.79
C ILE A 130 1.60 14.55 -5.55
N GLU A 131 1.26 15.76 -5.13
CA GLU A 131 1.70 17.02 -5.75
C GLU A 131 3.03 17.50 -5.20
#